data_AF-A0A9X2JSH1-F1
#
_entry.id   AF-A0A9X2JSH1-F1
#
_cell.length_a   1.000
_cell.length_b   1.000
_cell.length_c   1.000
_cell.angle_alpha   90.00
_cell.angle_beta   90.00
_cell.angle_gamma   90.00
#
_symmetry.space_group_name_H-M   'P 1'
#
loop_
_entity.id
_entity.type
_entity.pdbx_description
1 polymer ?
#
loop_
_entity_poly.entity_id
_entity_poly.type
_entity_poly.pdbx_seq_one_letter_code
_entity_poly.pdbx_strand_id
1 'polypeptide(L)'
;MKTSELIEKIENFEPVDGNWLAFEGLLERVFASGEPQKFYPAIFAVFERNKEDDGEGVFWSAVHGMEAVGGYEEMLVSRQSKIPTLMGSIMLRRIENAK
;
A
#
# COMPACT_ATOMS: atom_id res chain seq x y z
N MET A 1 9.24 -10.64 14.25
CA MET A 1 8.91 -9.21 14.31
C MET A 1 7.46 -9.10 14.70
N LYS A 2 7.13 -8.24 15.66
CA LYS A 2 5.74 -8.05 16.10
C LYS A 2 4.96 -7.27 15.04
N THR A 3 3.64 -7.45 14.97
CA THR A 3 2.76 -6.69 14.06
C THR A 3 2.95 -5.19 14.20
N SER A 4 3.02 -4.68 15.43
CA SER A 4 3.22 -3.25 15.71
C SER A 4 4.54 -2.71 15.15
N GLU A 5 5.63 -3.47 15.28
CA GLU A 5 6.95 -3.08 14.75
C GLU A 5 6.96 -3.03 13.21
N LEU A 6 6.19 -3.91 12.57
CA LEU A 6 6.09 -3.91 11.11
C LEU A 6 5.22 -2.76 10.61
N ILE A 7 4.11 -2.46 11.29
CA ILE A 7 3.29 -1.28 11.00
C ILE A 7 4.15 -0.01 11.09
N GLU A 8 4.87 0.17 12.19
CA GLU A 8 5.72 1.36 12.39
C GLU A 8 6.79 1.50 11.29
N LYS A 9 7.38 0.37 10.83
CA LYS A 9 8.36 0.39 9.73
C LYS A 9 7.76 0.79 8.39
N ILE A 10 6.54 0.36 8.10
CA ILE A 10 5.83 0.73 6.87
C ILE A 10 5.41 2.19 6.95
N GLU A 11 4.80 2.59 8.06
CA GLU A 11 4.31 3.96 8.27
C GLU A 11 5.42 5.00 8.19
N ASN A 12 6.63 4.68 8.65
CA ASN A 12 7.77 5.61 8.62
C ASN A 12 8.76 5.29 7.49
N PHE A 13 8.39 4.43 6.53
CA PHE A 13 9.27 4.13 5.42
C PHE A 13 9.51 5.39 4.58
N GLU A 14 10.78 5.65 4.30
CA GLU A 14 11.24 6.65 3.34
C GLU A 14 12.33 5.97 2.47
N PRO A 15 12.28 6.15 1.14
CA PRO A 15 13.29 5.59 0.26
C PRO A 15 14.66 6.23 0.52
N VAL A 16 15.72 5.44 0.46
CA VAL A 16 17.10 5.94 0.57
C VAL A 16 17.65 6.08 -0.85
N ASP A 17 17.99 7.31 -1.25
CA ASP A 17 18.46 7.62 -2.62
C ASP A 17 17.49 7.10 -3.71
N GLY A 18 16.18 7.20 -3.46
CA GLY A 18 15.14 6.70 -4.37
C GLY A 18 14.98 5.18 -4.39
N ASN A 19 15.69 4.44 -3.51
CA ASN A 19 15.61 2.98 -3.47
C ASN A 19 14.44 2.49 -2.60
N TRP A 20 13.49 1.82 -3.25
CA TRP A 20 12.29 1.25 -2.64
C TRP A 20 12.38 -0.25 -2.33
N LEU A 21 13.50 -0.93 -2.62
CA LEU A 21 13.62 -2.39 -2.42
C LEU A 21 13.43 -2.82 -0.95
N ALA A 22 13.81 -1.95 -0.01
CA ALA A 22 13.56 -2.21 1.40
C ALA A 22 12.05 -2.22 1.72
N PHE A 23 11.25 -1.42 1.00
CA PHE A 23 9.79 -1.44 1.12
C PHE A 23 9.20 -2.72 0.53
N GLU A 24 9.68 -3.17 -0.64
CA GLU A 24 9.31 -4.47 -1.23
C GLU A 24 9.48 -5.61 -0.20
N GLY A 25 10.62 -5.67 0.47
CA GLY A 25 10.88 -6.67 1.52
C GLY A 25 9.99 -6.54 2.76
N LEU A 26 9.39 -5.36 3.03
CA LEU A 26 8.35 -5.21 4.06
C LEU A 26 7.01 -5.75 3.55
N LEU A 27 6.65 -5.47 2.30
CA LEU A 27 5.42 -5.96 1.67
C LEU A 27 5.38 -7.49 1.59
N GLU A 28 6.49 -8.14 1.20
CA GLU A 28 6.61 -9.60 1.21
C GLU A 28 6.25 -10.20 2.58
N ARG A 29 6.72 -9.56 3.67
CA ARG A 29 6.42 -10.00 5.04
C ARG A 29 4.97 -9.75 5.44
N VAL A 30 4.39 -8.64 4.97
CA VAL A 30 2.97 -8.33 5.19
C VAL A 30 2.10 -9.39 4.53
N PHE A 31 2.33 -9.68 3.25
CA PHE A 31 1.48 -10.60 2.49
C PHE A 31 1.76 -12.07 2.78
N ALA A 32 2.91 -12.40 3.36
CA ALA A 32 3.18 -13.72 3.95
C ALA A 32 2.62 -13.88 5.39
N SER A 33 2.06 -12.82 5.98
CA SER A 33 1.47 -12.89 7.33
C SER A 33 0.09 -13.53 7.32
N GLY A 34 -0.38 -14.01 8.49
CA GLY A 34 -1.72 -14.59 8.62
C GLY A 34 -2.87 -13.57 8.57
N GLU A 35 -2.57 -12.27 8.71
CA GLU A 35 -3.59 -11.20 8.74
C GLU A 35 -3.10 -9.92 8.01
N PRO A 36 -2.87 -9.96 6.67
CA PRO A 36 -2.30 -8.82 5.91
C PRO A 36 -3.13 -7.53 6.00
N GLN A 37 -4.45 -7.64 6.18
CA GLN A 37 -5.37 -6.51 6.24
C GLN A 37 -5.06 -5.55 7.40
N LYS A 38 -4.40 -6.03 8.47
CA LYS A 38 -3.96 -5.20 9.60
C LYS A 38 -2.94 -4.13 9.19
N PHE A 39 -2.28 -4.31 8.05
CA PHE A 39 -1.23 -3.43 7.56
C PHE A 39 -1.71 -2.44 6.48
N TYR A 40 -2.94 -2.57 5.97
CA TYR A 40 -3.46 -1.67 4.93
C TYR A 40 -3.43 -0.20 5.34
N PRO A 41 -3.79 0.21 6.58
CA PRO A 41 -3.68 1.61 6.99
C PRO A 41 -2.27 2.18 6.82
N ALA A 42 -1.25 1.36 7.10
CA ALA A 42 0.16 1.75 6.97
C ALA A 42 0.59 1.85 5.50
N ILE A 43 0.16 0.92 4.65
CA ILE A 43 0.44 0.95 3.21
C ILE A 43 -0.20 2.20 2.58
N PHE A 44 -1.46 2.50 2.88
CA PHE A 44 -2.11 3.71 2.39
C PHE A 44 -1.41 4.98 2.87
N ALA A 45 -0.88 5.00 4.09
CA ALA A 45 -0.11 6.15 4.58
C ALA A 45 1.14 6.42 3.72
N VAL A 46 1.78 5.38 3.18
CA VAL A 46 2.91 5.52 2.24
C VAL A 46 2.44 6.16 0.92
N PHE A 47 1.33 5.70 0.35
CA PHE A 47 0.75 6.32 -0.86
C PHE A 47 0.36 7.79 -0.63
N GLU A 48 -0.21 8.11 0.53
CA GLU A 48 -0.65 9.45 0.88
C GLU A 48 0.50 10.44 1.09
N ARG A 49 1.67 9.97 1.52
CA ARG A 49 2.90 10.78 1.55
C ARG A 49 3.51 10.96 0.16
N ASN A 50 3.34 9.98 -0.72
CA ASN A 50 3.93 9.92 -2.06
C ASN A 50 2.84 10.01 -3.15
N LYS A 51 2.02 11.07 -3.08
CA LYS A 51 0.73 11.16 -3.79
C LYS A 51 0.80 11.00 -5.30
N GLU A 52 1.91 11.40 -5.92
CA GLU A 52 2.09 11.45 -7.38
C GLU A 52 3.07 10.38 -7.89
N ASP A 53 3.61 9.56 -6.98
CA ASP A 53 4.65 8.56 -7.27
C ASP A 53 4.06 7.14 -7.31
N ASP A 54 4.76 6.21 -7.96
CA ASP A 54 4.48 4.77 -7.95
C ASP A 54 5.57 3.95 -7.22
N GLY A 55 6.49 4.63 -6.54
CA GLY A 55 7.57 4.03 -5.76
C GLY A 55 8.59 3.32 -6.63
N GLU A 56 8.94 3.89 -7.80
CA GLU A 56 9.74 3.22 -8.84
C GLU A 56 9.15 1.84 -9.20
N GLY A 57 7.82 1.78 -9.27
CA GLY A 57 7.05 0.57 -9.52
C GLY A 57 6.79 -0.33 -8.30
N VAL A 58 7.43 -0.13 -7.15
CA VAL A 58 7.22 -0.98 -5.94
C VAL A 58 5.81 -0.87 -5.37
N PHE A 59 5.11 0.26 -5.58
CA PHE A 59 3.72 0.38 -5.12
C PHE A 59 2.79 -0.63 -5.82
N TRP A 60 3.14 -1.10 -7.02
CA TRP A 60 2.38 -2.16 -7.67
C TRP A 60 2.43 -3.48 -6.91
N SER A 61 3.51 -3.80 -6.21
CA SER A 61 3.60 -4.98 -5.35
C SER A 61 2.60 -4.89 -4.18
N ALA A 62 2.43 -3.69 -3.61
CA ALA A 62 1.42 -3.45 -2.59
C ALA A 62 -0.01 -3.57 -3.15
N VAL A 63 -0.26 -2.99 -4.33
CA VAL A 63 -1.56 -3.10 -5.02
C VAL A 63 -1.90 -4.55 -5.32
N HIS A 64 -0.99 -5.31 -5.94
CA HIS A 64 -1.21 -6.71 -6.28
C HIS A 64 -1.40 -7.59 -5.05
N GLY A 65 -0.66 -7.36 -3.98
CA GLY A 65 -0.86 -8.06 -2.72
C GLY A 65 -2.25 -7.77 -2.12
N MET A 66 -2.68 -6.51 -2.11
CA MET A 66 -4.03 -6.14 -1.65
C MET A 66 -5.13 -6.71 -2.56
N GLU A 67 -4.95 -6.74 -3.87
CA GLU A 67 -5.88 -7.36 -4.83
C GLU A 67 -6.01 -8.86 -4.61
N ALA A 68 -4.91 -9.56 -4.33
CA ALA A 68 -4.92 -10.99 -4.07
C ALA A 68 -5.59 -11.37 -2.74
N VAL A 69 -5.45 -10.52 -1.71
CA VAL A 69 -6.03 -10.75 -0.38
C VAL A 69 -7.46 -10.23 -0.25
N GLY A 70 -7.78 -9.11 -0.91
CA GLY A 70 -9.06 -8.41 -0.82
C GLY A 70 -9.24 -7.59 0.47
N GLY A 71 -10.40 -6.93 0.59
CA GLY A 71 -10.84 -6.23 1.81
C GLY A 71 -10.23 -4.82 1.99
N TYR A 72 -9.68 -4.23 0.94
CA TYR A 72 -9.10 -2.88 0.96
C TYR A 72 -10.07 -1.82 0.38
N GLU A 73 -11.16 -2.23 -0.27
CA GLU A 73 -11.97 -1.40 -1.15
C GLU A 73 -12.69 -0.26 -0.39
N GLU A 74 -13.30 -0.57 0.75
CA GLU A 74 -13.95 0.46 1.59
C GLU A 74 -12.92 1.48 2.12
N MET A 75 -11.73 1.01 2.48
CA MET A 75 -10.64 1.88 2.94
C MET A 75 -10.10 2.75 1.82
N LEU A 76 -9.94 2.19 0.61
CA LEU A 76 -9.56 2.90 -0.60
C LEU A 76 -10.51 4.07 -0.86
N VAL A 77 -11.83 3.83 -0.88
CA VAL A 77 -12.83 4.88 -1.10
C VAL A 77 -12.76 5.94 0.01
N SER A 78 -12.72 5.51 1.28
CA SER A 78 -12.68 6.41 2.43
C SER A 78 -11.44 7.30 2.46
N ARG A 79 -10.26 6.75 2.13
CA ARG A 79 -9.00 7.50 2.11
C ARG A 79 -8.86 8.35 0.86
N GLN A 80 -9.16 7.81 -0.31
CA GLN A 80 -9.05 8.54 -1.59
C GLN A 80 -9.95 9.78 -1.62
N SER A 81 -11.12 9.73 -0.99
CA SER A 81 -12.02 10.90 -0.86
C SER A 81 -11.45 12.02 0.01
N LYS A 82 -10.48 11.73 0.89
CA LYS A 82 -9.83 12.70 1.77
C LYS A 82 -8.47 13.15 1.23
N ILE A 83 -7.66 12.20 0.78
CA ILE A 83 -6.30 12.41 0.29
C ILE A 83 -6.17 11.63 -1.02
N PRO A 84 -6.40 12.30 -2.17
CA PRO A 84 -6.24 11.66 -3.46
C PRO A 84 -4.77 11.29 -3.72
N THR A 85 -4.54 10.06 -4.20
CA THR A 85 -3.24 9.57 -4.67
C THR A 85 -3.33 9.00 -6.09
N LEU A 86 -2.21 8.94 -6.80
CA LEU A 86 -2.06 8.30 -8.11
C LEU A 86 -2.49 6.84 -8.04
N MET A 87 -1.93 6.09 -7.09
CA MET A 87 -2.27 4.68 -6.85
C MET A 87 -3.75 4.49 -6.52
N GLY A 88 -4.31 5.29 -5.61
CA GLY A 88 -5.72 5.18 -5.27
C GLY A 88 -6.66 5.45 -6.46
N SER A 89 -6.32 6.43 -7.30
CA SER A 89 -7.09 6.72 -8.53
C SER A 89 -7.05 5.55 -9.52
N ILE A 90 -5.86 4.95 -9.70
CA ILE A 90 -5.66 3.79 -10.56
C ILE A 90 -6.44 2.59 -10.04
N MET A 91 -6.36 2.30 -8.74
CA MET A 91 -7.06 1.18 -8.12
C MET A 91 -8.58 1.30 -8.26
N LEU A 92 -9.16 2.49 -8.01
CA LEU A 92 -10.59 2.72 -8.21
C LEU A 92 -11.00 2.49 -9.66
N ARG A 93 -10.25 3.04 -10.62
CA ARG A 93 -10.51 2.83 -12.05
C ARG A 93 -10.43 1.35 -12.44
N ARG A 94 -9.48 0.60 -11.88
CA ARG A 94 -9.38 -0.85 -12.12
C ARG A 94 -10.60 -1.60 -11.61
N ILE A 95 -11.11 -1.27 -10.43
CA ILE A 95 -12.33 -1.85 -9.87
C ILE A 95 -13.54 -1.53 -10.75
N GLU A 96 -13.68 -0.27 -11.19
CA GLU A 96 -14.78 0.16 -12.07
C GLU A 96 -14.78 -0.58 -13.42
N ASN A 97 -13.59 -0.84 -13.96
CA ASN A 97 -13.39 -1.49 -15.26
C ASN A 97 -13.31 -3.02 -15.19
N ALA A 98 -13.29 -3.64 -14.01
CA ALA A 98 -13.30 -5.09 -13.84
C ALA A 98 -14.70 -5.71 -14.05
N LYS A 99 -15.64 -4.92 -14.59
CA LYS A 99 -17.01 -5.32 -14.92
C LYS A 99 -17.13 -5.89 -16.32
#